data_AF-A0A0D0QPD2-F1
#
_entry.id   AF-A0A0D0QPD2-F1
#
_cell.length_a   1.000
_cell.length_b   1.000
_cell.length_c   1.000
_cell.angle_alpha   90.00
_cell.angle_beta   90.00
_cell.angle_gamma   90.00
#
_symmetry.space_group_name_H-M   'P 1'
#
loop_
_entity.id
_entity.type
_entity.pdbx_description
1 polymer ?
#
loop_
_entity_poly.entity_id
_entity_poly.type
_entity_poly.pdbx_seq_one_letter_code
_entity_poly.pdbx_strand_id
1 'polypeptide(L)'
;MFVDATYRILKEEGPEGIKIRRLANELNCTSTVIYRYFENLDHLVALASIRFLEDYIVDFRNLVNNPQIVTDPYGLNIKMWNCLAKYAFKEIPIYENLFL
;
A
#
# COMPACT_ATOMS: atom_id res chain seq x y z
N MET A 1 -10.54 10.82 -0.07
CA MET A 1 -11.48 10.70 -1.22
C MET A 1 -10.84 10.04 -2.43
N PHE A 2 -9.88 10.68 -3.12
CA PHE A 2 -9.19 10.07 -4.29
C PHE A 2 -8.38 8.83 -3.91
N VAL A 3 -7.43 8.99 -2.97
CA VAL A 3 -6.58 7.89 -2.47
C VAL A 3 -7.41 6.75 -1.89
N ASP A 4 -8.49 7.05 -1.17
CA ASP A 4 -9.39 6.02 -0.60
C ASP A 4 -10.16 5.24 -1.67
N ALA A 5 -10.65 5.91 -2.71
CA ALA A 5 -11.32 5.24 -3.82
C ALA A 5 -10.34 4.36 -4.60
N THR A 6 -9.14 4.86 -4.89
CA THR A 6 -8.07 4.09 -5.52
C THR A 6 -7.68 2.87 -4.67
N TYR A 7 -7.52 3.05 -3.35
CA TYR A 7 -7.22 1.96 -2.42
C TYR A 7 -8.30 0.87 -2.44
N ARG A 8 -9.58 1.25 -2.43
CA ARG A 8 -10.69 0.28 -2.50
C ARG A 8 -10.69 -0.49 -3.81
N ILE A 9 -10.53 0.19 -4.94
CA ILE A 9 -10.46 -0.47 -6.25
C ILE A 9 -9.25 -1.39 -6.32
N LEU A 10 -8.07 -0.97 -5.84
CA LEU A 10 -6.88 -1.83 -5.77
C LEU A 10 -7.13 -3.09 -4.94
N LYS A 11 -7.84 -2.97 -3.83
CA LYS A 11 -8.16 -4.07 -2.92
C LYS A 11 -9.20 -5.05 -3.49
N GLU A 12 -10.17 -4.54 -4.24
CA GLU A 12 -11.30 -5.34 -4.75
C GLU A 12 -11.05 -5.88 -6.17
N GLU A 13 -10.42 -5.09 -7.02
CA GLU A 13 -10.28 -5.34 -8.46
C GLU A 13 -8.81 -5.50 -8.91
N GLY A 14 -7.84 -5.26 -8.03
CA GLY A 14 -6.40 -5.28 -8.38
C GLY A 14 -5.94 -4.08 -9.22
N PRO A 15 -4.65 -4.02 -9.60
CA PRO A 15 -4.10 -2.94 -10.43
C PRO A 15 -4.81 -2.80 -11.78
N GLU A 16 -5.29 -3.88 -12.37
CA GLU A 16 -5.96 -3.92 -13.68
C GLU A 16 -7.32 -3.21 -13.68
N GLY A 17 -7.96 -3.10 -12.50
CA GLY A 17 -9.19 -2.33 -12.29
C GLY A 17 -8.97 -0.82 -12.35
N ILE A 18 -7.72 -0.36 -12.21
CA ILE A 18 -7.42 1.07 -12.13
C ILE A 18 -7.42 1.71 -13.52
N LYS A 19 -8.50 2.47 -13.78
CA LYS A 19 -8.65 3.30 -14.97
C LYS A 19 -9.13 4.68 -14.57
N ILE A 20 -8.55 5.74 -15.15
CA ILE A 20 -8.91 7.12 -14.82
C ILE A 20 -10.42 7.40 -14.95
N ARG A 21 -11.08 6.79 -15.94
CA ARG A 21 -12.53 6.90 -16.14
C ARG A 21 -13.34 6.17 -15.06
N ARG A 22 -12.85 5.01 -14.58
CA ARG A 22 -13.48 4.25 -13.51
C ARG A 22 -13.43 5.04 -12.21
N LEU A 23 -12.28 5.61 -11.87
CA LEU A 23 -12.11 6.49 -10.72
C LEU A 23 -12.99 7.74 -10.80
N ALA A 24 -13.01 8.40 -11.96
CA ALA A 24 -13.85 9.57 -12.19
C ALA A 24 -15.35 9.26 -11.95
N ASN A 25 -15.82 8.11 -12.43
CA ASN A 25 -17.18 7.64 -12.19
C ASN A 25 -17.44 7.34 -10.70
N GLU A 26 -16.52 6.63 -10.03
CA GLU A 26 -16.61 6.31 -8.60
C GLU A 26 -16.68 7.56 -7.72
N LEU A 27 -16.01 8.63 -8.14
CA LEU A 27 -15.88 9.88 -7.41
C LEU A 27 -16.87 10.96 -7.87
N ASN A 28 -17.74 10.64 -8.83
CA ASN A 28 -18.68 11.59 -9.47
C ASN A 28 -18.00 12.89 -9.94
N CYS A 29 -16.83 12.76 -10.58
CA CYS A 29 -16.08 13.89 -11.12
C CYS A 29 -15.61 13.61 -12.56
N THR A 30 -14.95 14.59 -13.20
CA THR A 30 -14.30 14.37 -14.49
C THR A 30 -12.86 13.90 -14.29
N SER A 31 -12.27 13.24 -15.30
CA SER A 31 -10.85 12.86 -15.26
C SER A 31 -9.92 14.07 -15.11
N THR A 32 -10.31 15.23 -15.66
CA THR A 32 -9.57 16.50 -15.52
C THR A 32 -9.46 16.95 -14.06
N VAL A 33 -10.48 16.72 -13.23
CA VAL A 33 -10.43 17.05 -11.80
C VAL A 33 -9.35 16.23 -11.12
N ILE A 34 -9.23 14.93 -11.43
CA ILE A 34 -8.22 14.05 -10.84
C ILE A 34 -6.80 14.53 -11.22
N TYR A 35 -6.56 14.83 -12.49
CA TYR A 35 -5.27 15.34 -12.97
C TYR A 35 -4.88 16.72 -12.42
N ARG A 36 -5.84 17.46 -11.84
CA ARG A 36 -5.52 18.72 -11.13
C ARG A 36 -4.83 18.48 -9.80
N TYR A 37 -5.04 17.33 -9.17
CA TYR A 37 -4.48 16.98 -7.86
C TYR A 37 -3.30 16.01 -7.95
N PHE A 38 -3.22 15.21 -9.02
CA PHE A 38 -2.18 14.20 -9.21
C PHE A 38 -1.53 14.34 -10.58
N GLU A 39 -0.21 14.24 -10.62
CA GLU A 39 0.58 14.33 -11.86
C GLU A 39 0.14 13.31 -12.90
N ASN A 40 -0.13 12.08 -12.47
CA ASN A 40 -0.64 11.00 -13.31
C ASN A 40 -1.36 9.94 -12.47
N LEU A 41 -1.89 8.92 -13.14
CA LEU A 41 -2.60 7.82 -12.49
C LEU A 41 -1.66 6.98 -11.62
N ASP A 42 -0.43 6.77 -12.05
CA ASP A 42 0.56 5.96 -11.33
C ASP A 42 0.94 6.60 -9.99
N HIS A 43 1.08 7.93 -9.93
CA HIS A 43 1.30 8.67 -8.69
C HIS A 43 0.14 8.48 -7.70
N LEU A 44 -1.11 8.50 -8.18
CA LEU A 44 -2.28 8.23 -7.35
C LEU A 44 -2.32 6.76 -6.87
N VAL A 45 -1.96 5.81 -7.74
CA VAL A 45 -1.83 4.39 -7.39
C VAL A 45 -0.78 4.19 -6.31
N ALA A 46 0.43 4.74 -6.49
CA ALA A 46 1.51 4.65 -5.52
C ALA A 46 1.09 5.18 -4.13
N LEU A 47 0.44 6.35 -4.09
CA LEU A 47 -0.07 6.92 -2.83
C LEU A 47 -1.13 6.04 -2.16
N ALA A 48 -2.02 5.41 -2.94
CA ALA A 48 -3.01 4.48 -2.42
C ALA A 48 -2.37 3.17 -1.93
N SER A 49 -1.34 2.69 -2.62
CA SER A 49 -0.59 1.49 -2.24
C SER A 49 0.10 1.62 -0.87
N ILE A 50 0.46 2.84 -0.45
CA ILE A 50 1.06 3.09 0.89
C ILE A 50 0.15 2.58 2.01
N ARG A 51 -1.18 2.63 1.84
CA ARG A 51 -2.13 2.15 2.86
C ARG A 51 -2.02 0.66 3.14
N PHE A 52 -1.54 -0.13 2.19
CA PHE A 52 -1.33 -1.56 2.40
C PHE A 52 -0.11 -1.83 3.30
N LEU A 53 0.73 -0.82 3.58
CA LEU A 53 1.80 -0.90 4.55
C LEU A 53 1.36 -0.63 5.99
N GLU A 54 0.11 -0.19 6.24
CA GLU A 54 -0.37 0.15 7.60
C GLU A 54 -0.22 -1.04 8.55
N ASP A 55 -0.73 -2.22 8.16
CA ASP A 55 -0.62 -3.45 8.95
C ASP A 55 0.84 -3.86 9.18
N TYR A 56 1.68 -3.73 8.13
CA TYR A 56 3.12 -3.99 8.23
C TYR A 56 3.78 -3.08 9.26
N ILE A 57 3.52 -1.78 9.21
CA ILE A 57 4.11 -0.80 10.12
C ILE A 57 3.70 -1.09 11.56
N VAL A 58 2.45 -1.48 11.79
CA VAL A 58 1.96 -1.85 13.13
C VAL A 58 2.67 -3.10 13.64
N ASP A 59 2.69 -4.18 12.86
CA ASP A 59 3.36 -5.43 13.24
C ASP A 59 4.87 -5.25 13.45
N PHE A 60 5.52 -4.51 12.55
CA PHE A 60 6.93 -4.20 12.63
C PHE A 60 7.25 -3.40 13.90
N ARG A 61 6.45 -2.37 14.20
CA ARG A 61 6.62 -1.56 15.43
C ARG A 61 6.46 -2.42 16.68
N ASN A 62 5.45 -3.30 16.71
CA ASN A 62 5.22 -4.21 17.82
C ASN A 62 6.40 -5.17 18.00
N LEU A 63 7.00 -5.64 16.90
CA LEU A 63 8.16 -6.53 16.92
C LEU A 63 9.41 -5.83 17.50
N VAL A 64 9.76 -4.64 17.01
CA VAL A 64 11.00 -3.94 17.40
C VAL A 64 10.91 -3.30 18.80
N ASN A 65 9.71 -3.08 19.31
CA ASN A 65 9.50 -2.55 20.66
C ASN A 65 9.24 -3.64 21.71
N ASN A 66 9.21 -4.92 21.30
CA ASN A 66 8.96 -6.02 22.23
C ASN A 66 10.22 -6.31 23.06
N PRO A 67 10.22 -6.05 24.38
CA PRO A 67 11.43 -6.18 25.20
C PRO A 67 11.96 -7.61 25.29
N GLN A 68 11.11 -8.62 25.08
CA GLN A 68 11.49 -10.03 25.09
C GLN A 68 12.16 -10.48 23.79
N ILE A 69 12.01 -9.71 22.71
CA ILE A 69 12.58 -10.00 21.39
C ILE A 69 13.86 -9.19 21.16
N VAL A 70 13.92 -7.96 21.68
CA VAL A 70 15.03 -7.02 21.44
C VAL A 70 16.35 -7.46 22.09
N THR A 71 16.32 -8.39 23.05
CA THR A 71 17.52 -8.93 23.70
C THR A 71 18.39 -9.81 22.80
N ASP A 72 17.87 -10.25 21.65
CA ASP A 72 18.61 -11.00 20.63
C ASP A 72 18.58 -10.24 19.29
N PRO A 73 19.61 -9.42 18.98
CA PRO A 73 19.66 -8.64 17.75
C PRO A 73 19.62 -9.49 16.47
N TYR A 74 20.18 -10.70 16.49
CA TYR A 74 20.20 -11.59 15.33
C TYR A 74 18.82 -12.21 15.08
N GLY A 75 18.19 -12.75 16.13
CA GLY A 75 16.82 -13.23 16.06
C GLY A 75 15.82 -12.13 15.71
N LEU A 76 16.02 -10.91 16.20
CA LEU A 76 15.23 -9.74 15.80
C LEU A 76 15.38 -9.45 14.30
N ASN A 77 16.60 -9.50 13.75
CA ASN A 77 16.85 -9.31 12.32
C ASN A 77 16.08 -10.32 11.46
N ILE A 78 16.14 -11.60 11.80
CA ILE A 78 15.39 -12.66 11.10
C ILE A 78 13.88 -12.39 11.18
N LYS A 79 13.36 -12.02 12.36
CA LYS A 79 11.93 -11.72 12.52
C LYS A 79 11.49 -10.50 11.71
N MET A 80 12.34 -9.48 11.58
CA MET A 80 12.07 -8.30 10.75
C MET A 80 11.96 -8.68 9.28
N TRP A 81 12.90 -9.48 8.76
CA TRP A 81 12.84 -10.00 7.39
C TRP A 81 11.61 -10.86 7.15
N ASN A 82 11.24 -11.72 8.10
CA ASN A 82 10.03 -12.53 7.99
C ASN A 82 8.77 -11.67 8.00
N CYS A 83 8.73 -10.59 8.80
CA CYS A 83 7.61 -9.65 8.80
C CYS A 83 7.49 -8.96 7.43
N LEU A 84 8.60 -8.44 6.90
CA LEU A 84 8.61 -7.83 5.57
C LEU A 84 8.12 -8.80 4.49
N ALA A 85 8.70 -10.01 4.45
CA ALA A 85 8.33 -11.03 3.47
C ALA A 85 6.86 -11.43 3.58
N LYS A 86 6.33 -11.63 4.79
CA LYS A 86 4.91 -11.91 5.04
C LYS A 86 4.01 -10.87 4.36
N TYR A 87 4.30 -9.59 4.53
CA TYR A 87 3.48 -8.52 3.97
C TYR A 87 3.70 -8.31 2.48
N ALA A 88 4.93 -8.45 1.99
CA ALA A 88 5.24 -8.37 0.56
C ALA A 88 4.54 -9.47 -0.25
N PHE A 89 4.51 -10.71 0.26
CA PHE A 89 3.88 -11.84 -0.43
C PHE A 89 2.37 -11.95 -0.19
N LYS A 90 1.82 -11.25 0.82
CA LYS A 90 0.37 -11.22 1.05
C LYS A 90 -0.36 -10.53 -0.09
N GLU A 91 0.22 -9.49 -0.67
CA GLU A 91 -0.39 -8.64 -1.70
C GLU A 91 0.63 -8.26 -2.79
N ILE A 92 1.15 -9.26 -3.51
CA ILE A 92 2.26 -9.11 -4.49
C ILE A 92 2.03 -7.95 -5.48
N PRO A 93 0.88 -7.84 -6.19
CA PRO A 93 0.70 -6.81 -7.21
C PRO A 93 0.68 -5.38 -6.64
N ILE A 94 0.31 -5.23 -5.37
CA ILE A 94 0.28 -3.94 -4.68
C ILE A 94 1.68 -3.57 -4.18
N TYR A 95 2.42 -4.56 -3.69
CA TYR A 95 3.79 -4.36 -3.25
C TYR A 95 4.70 -3.98 -4.43
N GLU A 96 4.48 -4.54 -5.62
CA GLU A 96 5.18 -4.13 -6.85
C GLU A 96 4.98 -2.63 -7.14
N ASN A 97 3.75 -2.12 -7.04
CA ASN A 97 3.45 -0.69 -7.26
C ASN A 97 4.12 0.28 -6.27
N LEU A 98 4.69 -0.21 -5.16
CA LEU A 98 5.38 0.62 -4.17
C LEU A 98 6.89 0.79 -4.46
N PHE A 99 7.49 -0.16 -5.16
CA PHE A 99 8.96 -0.26 -5.28
C PHE A 99 9.47 -0.39 -6.73
N LEU A 100 8.59 -0.55 -7.71
CA LEU A 100 8.87 -0.57 -9.16
C LEU A 100 8.25 0.65 -9.84
#